data_AF-A0A850NTJ9-F1
#
_entry.id   AF-A0A850NTJ9-F1
#
_cell.length_a   1.000
_cell.length_b   1.000
_cell.length_c   1.000
_cell.angle_alpha   90.00
_cell.angle_beta   90.00
_cell.angle_gamma   90.00
#
_symmetry.space_group_name_H-M   'P 1'
#
loop_
_entity.id
_entity.type
_entity.pdbx_description
1 polymer ?
#
loop_
_entity_poly.entity_id
_entity_poly.type
_entity_poly.pdbx_seq_one_letter_code
_entity_poly.pdbx_strand_id
1 'polypeptide(L)' 'MSAVITELRITAQESARRQRMIDNVIAAQKRQGYVYDAVIEDAAAAYVRGEIDREGFGRAMRQGG' A
#
# COMPACT_ATOMS: atom_id res chain seq x y z
N MET A 1 6.88 25.31 13.00
CA MET A 1 5.98 24.28 12.42
C MET A 1 6.73 23.66 11.25
N SER A 2 7.46 22.57 11.50
CA SER A 2 8.27 21.90 10.48
C SER A 2 7.35 21.08 9.58
N ALA A 3 7.23 21.49 8.32
CA ALA A 3 6.59 20.67 7.30
C ALA A 3 7.42 19.41 7.13
N VAL A 4 6.89 18.28 7.62
CA VAL A 4 7.39 16.96 7.23
C VAL A 4 7.00 16.80 5.77
N ILE A 5 7.84 17.30 4.87
CA ILE A 5 7.79 16.90 3.46
C ILE A 5 8.29 15.47 3.48
N THR A 6 7.38 14.53 3.72
CA THR A 6 7.65 13.10 3.55
C THR A 6 8.06 12.93 2.10
N GLU A 7 9.37 12.82 1.86
CA GLU A 7 9.94 12.52 0.55
C GLU A 7 9.29 11.24 0.06
N LEU A 8 8.31 11.36 -0.84
CA LEU A 8 7.85 10.24 -1.64
C LEU A 8 9.12 9.71 -2.32
N ARG A 9 9.60 8.53 -1.87
CA ARG A 9 10.83 7.92 -2.39
C ARG A 9 10.70 7.48 -3.84
N ILE A 10 9.54 7.70 -4.43
CA ILE A 10 9.14 7.38 -5.79
C ILE A 10 8.41 8.57 -6.40
N THR A 11 8.40 8.66 -7.72
CA THR A 11 7.71 9.75 -8.43
C THR A 11 6.21 9.74 -8.16
N ALA A 12 5.56 10.90 -8.26
CA ALA A 12 4.10 11.01 -8.13
C ALA A 12 3.35 10.10 -9.13
N GLN A 13 3.90 9.93 -10.35
CA GLN A 13 3.34 9.01 -11.34
C GLN A 13 3.39 7.55 -10.87
N GLU A 14 4.51 7.13 -10.28
CA GLU A 14 4.67 5.77 -9.76
C GLU A 14 3.79 5.54 -8.52
N SER A 15 3.71 6.53 -7.62
CA SER A 15 2.80 6.49 -6.47
C SER A 15 1.33 6.33 -6.92
N ALA A 16 0.89 7.13 -7.90
CA ALA A 16 -0.46 7.03 -8.47
C ALA A 16 -0.70 5.71 -9.23
N ARG A 17 0.33 5.11 -9.82
CA ARG A 17 0.24 3.77 -10.42
C ARG A 17 0.04 2.71 -9.33
N ARG A 18 0.81 2.79 -8.24
CA ARG A 18 0.71 1.85 -7.11
C ARG A 18 -0.64 1.96 -6.40
N GLN A 19 -1.12 3.18 -6.15
CA GLN A 19 -2.43 3.41 -5.53
C GLN A 19 -3.55 2.73 -6.31
N ARG A 20 -3.61 2.95 -7.63
CA ARG A 20 -4.61 2.29 -8.50
C ARG A 20 -4.54 0.77 -8.45
N MET A 21 -3.33 0.22 -8.30
CA MET A 21 -3.15 -1.22 -8.18
C MET A 21 -3.72 -1.74 -6.84
N ILE A 22 -3.45 -1.05 -5.73
CA ILE A 22 -3.99 -1.37 -4.40
C ILE A 22 -5.52 -1.25 -4.39
N ASP A 23 -6.08 -0.18 -4.96
CA ASP A 23 -7.53 0.02 -5.00
C ASP A 23 -8.25 -1.13 -5.72
N ASN A 24 -7.68 -1.61 -6.83
CA ASN A 24 -8.21 -2.76 -7.56
C ASN A 24 -8.13 -4.06 -6.75
N VAL A 25 -7.03 -4.27 -6.02
CA VAL A 25 -6.87 -5.44 -5.14
C VAL A 25 -7.89 -5.40 -4.02
N ILE A 26 -8.04 -4.27 -3.33
CA ILE A 26 -9.03 -4.08 -2.26
C ILE A 26 -10.45 -4.27 -2.80
N ALA A 27 -10.77 -3.72 -3.98
CA ALA A 27 -12.08 -3.88 -4.60
C ALA A 27 -12.37 -5.35 -4.99
N ALA A 28 -11.37 -6.10 -5.46
CA ALA A 28 -11.50 -7.53 -5.73
C ALA A 28 -11.69 -8.35 -4.44
N GLN A 29 -10.93 -8.03 -3.40
CA GLN A 29 -11.00 -8.69 -2.09
C GLN A 29 -12.33 -8.39 -1.38
N LYS A 30 -12.80 -7.13 -1.36
CA LYS A 30 -14.11 -6.75 -0.82
C LYS A 30 -15.26 -7.56 -1.42
N ARG A 31 -15.23 -7.82 -2.72
CA ARG A 31 -16.21 -8.68 -3.41
C ARG A 31 -16.18 -10.15 -2.96
N GLN A 32 -15.07 -10.59 -2.40
CA GLN A 32 -14.87 -11.94 -1.86
C GLN A 32 -15.08 -12.01 -0.34
N GLY A 33 -15.62 -10.96 0.28
CA GLY A 33 -15.88 -10.93 1.73
C GLY A 33 -14.67 -10.56 2.59
N TYR A 34 -13.71 -9.84 2.01
CA TYR A 34 -12.49 -9.44 2.73
C TYR A 34 -12.76 -8.69 4.03
N VAL A 35 -12.10 -9.17 5.08
CA VAL A 35 -12.03 -8.52 6.39
C VAL A 35 -10.83 -7.61 6.38
N TYR A 36 -11.08 -6.35 6.70
CA TYR A 36 -10.08 -5.29 6.81
C TYR A 36 -8.97 -5.67 7.79
N ASP A 37 -7.74 -5.87 7.29
CA ASP A 37 -6.56 -6.09 8.13
C ASP A 37 -5.70 -4.82 8.14
N ALA A 38 -5.54 -4.22 9.32
CA ALA A 38 -4.81 -2.97 9.51
C ALA A 38 -3.32 -3.08 9.12
N VAL A 39 -2.72 -4.28 9.22
CA VAL A 39 -1.32 -4.53 8.81
C VAL A 39 -1.19 -4.47 7.30
N ILE A 40 -2.17 -5.00 6.56
CA ILE A 40 -2.17 -4.96 5.09
C ILE A 40 -2.40 -3.53 4.59
N GLU A 41 -3.25 -2.74 5.24
CA GLU A 41 -3.47 -1.34 4.87
C GLU A 41 -2.24 -0.45 5.11
N ASP A 42 -1.58 -0.60 6.27
CA ASP A 42 -0.35 0.14 6.56
C ASP A 42 0.77 -0.22 5.56
N ALA A 43 0.92 -1.51 5.26
CA ALA A 43 1.86 -1.98 4.25
C ALA A 43 1.52 -1.46 2.84
N ALA A 44 0.23 -1.38 2.48
CA ALA A 44 -0.19 -0.81 1.20
C ALA A 44 0.17 0.68 1.11
N ALA A 45 -0.09 1.44 2.18
CA ALA A 45 0.27 2.86 2.27
C ALA A 45 1.79 3.07 2.21
N ALA A 46 2.57 2.22 2.88
CA ALA A 46 4.03 2.24 2.81
C ALA A 46 4.53 1.93 1.38
N TYR A 47 3.90 0.97 0.69
CA TYR A 47 4.25 0.64 -0.70
C TYR A 47 3.95 1.78 -1.67
N VAL A 48 2.80 2.45 -1.50
CA VAL A 48 2.40 3.62 -2.30
C VAL A 48 3.30 4.83 -2.06
N ARG A 49 3.81 5.00 -0.84
CA ARG A 49 4.80 6.04 -0.51
C ARG A 49 6.21 5.70 -0.98
N GLY A 50 6.46 4.45 -1.35
CA GLY A 50 7.78 3.96 -1.74
C GLY A 50 8.69 3.65 -0.56
N GLU A 51 8.13 3.51 0.64
CA GLU A 51 8.85 3.16 1.87
C GLU A 51 9.20 1.67 1.90
N ILE A 52 8.37 0.83 1.28
CA ILE A 52 8.64 -0.59 1.02
C ILE A 52 8.55 -0.90 -0.48
N ASP A 53 9.23 -1.97 -0.88
CA ASP A 53 9.14 -2.51 -2.23
C ASP A 53 8.01 -3.55 -2.34
N ARG A 54 7.85 -4.12 -3.53
CA ARG A 54 6.81 -5.13 -3.80
C ARG A 54 7.02 -6.40 -2.97
N GLU A 55 8.27 -6.76 -2.67
CA GLU A 55 8.59 -7.92 -1.85
C GLU A 55 8.18 -7.70 -0.38
N GLY A 56 8.44 -6.51 0.16
CA GLY A 56 7.98 -6.07 1.47
C GLY A 56 6.46 -6.11 1.60
N PHE A 57 5.74 -5.60 0.60
CA PHE A 57 4.27 -5.69 0.57
C PHE A 57 3.79 -7.15 0.51
N GLY A 58 4.43 -7.99 -0.30
CA GLY A 58 4.12 -9.43 -0.37
C GLY A 58 4.40 -10.19 0.93
N ARG A 59 5.41 -9.77 1.71
CA ARG A 59 5.64 -10.30 3.06
C ARG A 59 4.53 -9.93 4.03
N ALA A 60 4.02 -8.69 4.00
CA ALA A 60 2.93 -8.25 4.86
C ALA A 60 1.64 -9.03 4.58
N MET A 61 1.29 -9.23 3.30
CA MET A 61 0.10 -10.01 2.93
C MET A 61 0.17 -11.50 3.33
N ARG A 62 1.36 -12.06 3.53
CA ARG A 62 1.53 -13.44 4.03
C ARG A 62 1.49 -13.55 5.55
N GLN A 63 1.70 -12.45 6.27
CA GLN A 63 1.78 -12.42 7.73
C GLN A 63 0.48 -11.90 8.37
N GLY A 64 -0.31 -11.08 7.66
CA GLY A 64 -1.61 -10.56 8.11
C GLY A 64 -2.81 -11.28 7.48
N GLY A 65 -2.72 -12.60 7.31
CA GLY A 65 -3.77 -13.45 6.72
C GLY A 65 -4.01 -14.70 7.55
#